data_AF-A0A166E094-F1
#
_entry.id   AF-A0A166E094-F1
#
_cell.length_a   1.000
_cell.length_b   1.000
_cell.length_c   1.000
_cell.angle_alpha   90.00
_cell.angle_beta   90.00
_cell.angle_gamma   90.00
#
_symmetry.space_group_name_H-M   'P 1'
#
loop_
_entity.id
_entity.type
_entity.pdbx_description
1 polymer ?
#
loop_
_entity_poly.entity_id
_entity_poly.type
_entity_poly.pdbx_seq_one_letter_code
_entity_poly.pdbx_strand_id
1 'polypeptide(L)'
;MTSSASFIRLPDLLEGWPMVRAINPQYEQVATESADWLEKFQPFDARYLAIFRKCNFGLLASLAYPNASPDHLRAACDMLNCLFLLDEISDRLCASDARKAGDVVMDSLRNPLKPRPEGENVLGVVFQSFWARASTSSSCSSANRFVEHVQAFVDAVVIEAADRDSNHLRNMDDYLNLRRSTIGVMPCFDILQMGMDLPDDVVNHPKIVLLVDLATDMLILANDIYSYNVERIRDDNPHNLVAVAMKEQDCDAQSAIDYIARCYMQLRDRFLAGFDDLPSWSSTIDKDVKSYIWGVGNWVTANIEWSFESERYFGTHGKDIRESRTIAILA
;
A
#
# COMPACT_ATOMS: atom_id res chain seq x y z
N MET A 1 21.06 21.81 29.14
CA MET A 1 20.51 20.49 29.44
C MET A 1 20.54 19.70 28.14
N THR A 2 21.42 18.70 28.03
CA THR A 2 21.44 17.80 26.88
C THR A 2 20.15 16.98 26.91
N SER A 3 19.22 17.28 26.00
CA SER A 3 18.03 16.46 25.80
C SER A 3 18.52 15.03 25.51
N SER A 4 18.22 14.07 26.38
CA SER A 4 18.50 12.67 26.11
C SER A 4 17.72 12.29 24.85
N ALA A 5 18.40 11.79 23.82
CA ALA A 5 17.71 11.28 22.64
C ALA A 5 16.67 10.25 23.07
N SER A 6 15.41 10.47 22.71
CA SER A 6 14.34 9.49 22.91
C SER A 6 14.42 8.45 21.80
N PHE A 7 14.19 7.18 22.13
CA PHE A 7 14.25 6.06 21.20
C PHE A 7 12.93 5.31 21.19
N ILE A 8 12.56 4.79 20.02
CA ILE A 8 11.44 3.86 19.84
C ILE A 8 12.02 2.49 19.48
N ARG A 9 11.51 1.45 20.13
CA ARG A 9 11.79 0.06 19.81
C ARG A 9 10.70 -0.51 18.90
N LEU A 10 11.09 -0.96 17.71
CA LEU A 10 10.19 -1.55 16.72
C LEU A 10 9.84 -3.01 17.07
N PRO A 11 8.59 -3.45 16.89
CA PRO A 11 8.20 -4.86 17.01
C PRO A 11 8.78 -5.71 15.87
N ASP A 12 8.91 -7.02 16.09
CA ASP A 12 9.21 -7.98 15.03
C ASP A 12 7.87 -8.49 14.50
N LEU A 13 7.38 -7.81 13.47
CA LEU A 13 6.06 -8.07 12.90
C LEU A 13 6.03 -9.34 12.03
N LEU A 14 7.19 -9.97 11.76
CA LEU A 14 7.27 -11.23 11.02
C LEU A 14 7.54 -12.43 11.94
N GLU A 15 7.59 -12.23 13.26
CA GLU A 15 7.71 -13.34 14.21
C GLU A 15 6.61 -14.39 13.94
N GLY A 16 7.00 -15.64 13.70
CA GLY A 16 6.07 -16.73 13.41
C GLY A 16 5.33 -16.65 12.06
N TRP A 17 5.68 -15.70 11.17
CA TRP A 17 5.06 -15.59 9.85
C TRP A 17 5.72 -16.53 8.83
N PRO A 18 4.97 -17.34 8.06
CA PRO A 18 5.56 -18.38 7.22
C PRO A 18 5.99 -17.90 5.83
N MET A 19 5.48 -16.77 5.33
CA MET A 19 5.88 -16.24 4.03
C MET A 19 7.25 -15.56 4.15
N VAL A 20 8.28 -16.20 3.59
CA VAL A 20 9.65 -15.67 3.60
C VAL A 20 9.90 -14.72 2.43
N ARG A 21 10.85 -13.82 2.60
CA ARG A 21 11.29 -12.88 1.56
C ARG A 21 11.67 -13.63 0.29
N ALA A 22 10.98 -13.32 -0.81
CA ALA A 22 11.31 -13.73 -2.17
C ALA A 22 11.25 -12.50 -3.08
N ILE A 23 12.05 -12.49 -4.15
CA ILE A 23 12.07 -11.39 -5.12
C ILE A 23 11.91 -11.95 -6.52
N ASN A 24 11.11 -11.27 -7.35
CA ASN A 24 10.93 -11.67 -8.74
C ASN A 24 12.27 -11.64 -9.49
N PRO A 25 12.66 -12.71 -10.23
CA PRO A 25 13.92 -12.75 -10.96
C PRO A 25 14.07 -11.65 -12.03
N GLN A 26 12.99 -11.02 -12.44
CA GLN A 26 12.96 -9.95 -13.45
C GLN A 26 12.97 -8.54 -12.83
N TYR A 27 13.15 -8.42 -11.51
CA TYR A 27 13.12 -7.16 -10.76
C TYR A 27 13.94 -6.05 -11.45
N GLU A 28 15.24 -6.28 -11.65
CA GLU A 28 16.16 -5.23 -12.12
C GLU A 28 15.70 -4.63 -13.45
N GLN A 29 15.29 -5.49 -14.40
CA GLN A 29 14.82 -5.05 -15.70
C GLN A 29 13.46 -4.35 -15.58
N VAL A 30 12.44 -5.02 -15.02
CA VAL A 30 11.06 -4.54 -15.06
C VAL A 30 10.86 -3.29 -14.19
N ALA A 31 11.53 -3.22 -13.04
CA ALA A 31 11.49 -2.03 -12.19
C ALA A 31 12.14 -0.81 -12.88
N THR A 32 13.27 -1.00 -13.56
CA THR A 32 13.95 0.07 -14.31
C THR A 32 13.05 0.58 -15.44
N GLU A 33 12.50 -0.33 -16.25
CA GLU A 33 11.62 0.07 -17.33
C GLU A 33 10.34 0.78 -16.82
N SER A 34 9.86 0.45 -15.61
CA SER A 34 8.71 1.10 -14.95
C SER A 34 9.04 2.51 -14.50
N ALA A 35 10.19 2.70 -13.84
CA ALA A 35 10.69 4.02 -13.48
C ALA A 35 10.88 4.91 -14.72
N ASP A 36 11.55 4.39 -15.76
CA ASP A 36 11.79 5.12 -17.02
C ASP A 36 10.49 5.51 -17.74
N TRP A 37 9.44 4.69 -17.62
CA TRP A 37 8.13 5.01 -18.17
C TRP A 37 7.47 6.16 -17.43
N LEU A 38 7.45 6.14 -16.09
CA LEU A 38 6.84 7.19 -15.28
C LEU A 38 7.54 8.54 -15.54
N GLU A 39 8.86 8.53 -15.63
CA GLU A 39 9.66 9.74 -15.80
C GLU A 39 9.46 10.45 -17.14
N LYS A 40 9.02 9.75 -18.19
CA LYS A 40 8.67 10.37 -19.47
C LYS A 40 7.52 11.37 -19.36
N PHE A 41 6.67 11.22 -18.34
CA PHE A 41 5.57 12.16 -18.06
C PHE A 41 6.01 13.37 -17.24
N GLN A 42 7.27 13.39 -16.78
CA GLN A 42 7.84 14.47 -15.96
C GLN A 42 6.93 14.84 -14.77
N PRO A 43 6.50 13.87 -13.93
CA PRO A 43 5.54 14.14 -12.86
C PRO A 43 6.09 15.05 -11.77
N PHE A 44 7.42 15.17 -11.68
CA PHE A 44 8.12 15.90 -10.64
C PHE A 44 9.31 16.67 -11.22
N ASP A 45 9.75 17.71 -10.50
CA ASP A 45 11.07 18.30 -10.73
C ASP A 45 12.20 17.32 -10.34
N ALA A 46 13.44 17.65 -10.72
CA ALA A 46 14.60 16.78 -10.49
C ALA A 46 14.85 16.44 -9.01
N ARG A 47 14.50 17.35 -8.08
CA ARG A 47 14.70 17.15 -6.64
C ARG A 47 13.68 16.16 -6.11
N TYR A 48 12.41 16.36 -6.41
CA TYR A 48 11.34 15.45 -5.97
C TYR A 48 11.46 14.09 -6.64
N LEU A 49 11.85 14.02 -7.92
CA LEU A 49 12.11 12.76 -8.60
C LEU A 49 13.21 11.93 -7.91
N ALA A 50 14.27 12.58 -7.43
CA ALA A 50 15.33 11.89 -6.69
C ALA A 50 14.83 11.30 -5.35
N ILE A 51 13.89 11.97 -4.67
CA ILE A 51 13.25 11.46 -3.45
C ILE A 51 12.28 10.32 -3.80
N PHE A 52 11.52 10.44 -4.89
CA PHE A 52 10.59 9.41 -5.33
C PHE A 52 11.32 8.10 -5.70
N ARG A 53 12.45 8.19 -6.41
CA ARG A 53 13.30 7.03 -6.75
C ARG A 53 13.79 6.26 -5.51
N LYS A 54 14.12 6.97 -4.44
CA LYS A 54 14.55 6.39 -3.15
C LYS A 54 13.49 5.53 -2.48
N CYS A 55 12.22 5.75 -2.80
CA CYS A 55 11.14 4.88 -2.32
C CYS A 55 11.16 3.50 -2.99
N ASN A 56 11.77 3.35 -4.17
CA ASN A 56 11.96 2.07 -4.86
C ASN A 56 10.69 1.19 -4.92
N PHE A 57 9.61 1.72 -5.50
CA PHE A 57 8.34 0.98 -5.60
C PHE A 57 8.42 -0.26 -6.50
N GLY A 58 9.40 -0.31 -7.42
CA GLY A 58 9.69 -1.51 -8.20
C GLY A 58 10.20 -2.67 -7.35
N LEU A 59 10.94 -2.39 -6.25
CA LEU A 59 11.31 -3.39 -5.26
C LEU A 59 10.08 -3.92 -4.53
N LEU A 60 9.18 -3.04 -4.08
CA LEU A 60 7.93 -3.45 -3.42
C LEU A 60 7.11 -4.38 -4.31
N ALA A 61 6.88 -4.01 -5.57
CA ALA A 61 6.21 -4.88 -6.54
C ALA A 61 6.96 -6.21 -6.70
N SER A 62 8.27 -6.19 -6.85
CA SER A 62 9.03 -7.42 -7.09
C SER A 62 9.07 -8.37 -5.88
N LEU A 63 8.96 -7.84 -4.66
CA LEU A 63 8.80 -8.62 -3.44
C LEU A 63 7.37 -9.16 -3.30
N ALA A 64 6.37 -8.37 -3.67
CA ALA A 64 4.95 -8.72 -3.56
C ALA A 64 4.50 -9.75 -4.60
N TYR A 65 5.08 -9.71 -5.81
CA TYR A 65 4.75 -10.57 -6.95
C TYR A 65 5.95 -11.42 -7.40
N PRO A 66 6.55 -12.24 -6.50
CA PRO A 66 7.81 -12.93 -6.79
C PRO A 66 7.70 -14.00 -7.88
N ASN A 67 6.49 -14.49 -8.14
CA ASN A 67 6.20 -15.54 -9.12
C ASN A 67 5.44 -15.03 -10.34
N ALA A 68 5.21 -13.72 -10.46
CA ALA A 68 4.50 -13.15 -11.59
C ALA A 68 5.33 -13.21 -12.88
N SER A 69 4.65 -13.32 -14.02
CA SER A 69 5.27 -13.15 -15.34
C SER A 69 5.83 -11.72 -15.49
N PRO A 70 6.76 -11.48 -16.45
CA PRO A 70 7.26 -10.13 -16.71
C PRO A 70 6.16 -9.10 -16.94
N ASP A 71 5.13 -9.44 -17.74
CA ASP A 71 4.03 -8.52 -18.04
C ASP A 71 3.17 -8.19 -16.81
N HIS A 72 2.93 -9.19 -15.96
CA HIS A 72 2.16 -9.00 -14.73
C HIS A 72 2.98 -8.19 -13.71
N LEU A 73 4.27 -8.51 -13.52
CA LEU A 73 5.16 -7.71 -12.70
C LEU A 73 5.23 -6.27 -13.21
N ARG A 74 5.20 -6.08 -14.52
CA ARG A 74 5.21 -4.75 -15.12
C ARG A 74 3.96 -3.95 -14.75
N ALA A 75 2.78 -4.57 -14.84
CA ALA A 75 1.53 -3.96 -14.38
C ALA A 75 1.58 -3.60 -12.89
N ALA A 76 2.14 -4.47 -12.04
CA ALA A 76 2.32 -4.21 -10.62
C ALA A 76 3.25 -3.01 -10.33
N CYS A 77 4.42 -2.94 -10.97
CA CYS A 77 5.35 -1.82 -10.81
C CYS A 77 4.71 -0.50 -11.24
N ASP A 78 4.04 -0.48 -12.40
CA ASP A 78 3.39 0.72 -12.91
C ASP A 78 2.22 1.16 -12.02
N MET A 79 1.41 0.22 -11.54
CA MET A 79 0.32 0.49 -10.60
C MET A 79 0.85 1.12 -9.31
N LEU A 80 1.89 0.57 -8.68
CA LEU A 80 2.45 1.15 -7.46
C LEU A 80 2.98 2.57 -7.70
N ASN A 81 3.67 2.79 -8.83
CA ASN A 81 4.09 4.13 -9.23
C ASN A 81 2.90 5.08 -9.40
N CYS A 82 1.78 4.63 -9.99
CA CYS A 82 0.55 5.40 -10.10
C CYS A 82 -0.07 5.75 -8.75
N LEU A 83 -0.22 4.77 -7.84
CA LEU A 83 -0.84 4.97 -6.53
C LEU A 83 -0.02 5.92 -5.67
N PHE A 84 1.31 5.75 -5.62
CA PHE A 84 2.18 6.66 -4.87
C PHE A 84 2.32 8.04 -5.53
N LEU A 85 2.18 8.16 -6.85
CA LEU A 85 2.08 9.48 -7.49
C LEU A 85 0.80 10.20 -7.06
N LEU A 86 -0.33 9.49 -7.01
CA LEU A 86 -1.59 10.06 -6.51
C LEU A 86 -1.46 10.48 -5.05
N ASP A 87 -0.91 9.61 -4.19
CA ASP A 87 -0.61 9.88 -2.77
C ASP A 87 0.19 11.19 -2.60
N GLU A 88 1.37 11.28 -3.23
CA GLU A 88 2.27 12.45 -3.14
C GLU A 88 1.65 13.76 -3.62
N ILE A 89 0.75 13.69 -4.61
CA ILE A 89 0.01 14.87 -5.10
C ILE A 89 -1.10 15.22 -4.11
N SER A 90 -1.93 14.24 -3.74
CA SER A 90 -3.12 14.43 -2.90
C SER A 90 -2.79 14.88 -1.48
N ASP A 91 -1.62 14.52 -0.96
CA ASP A 91 -1.11 14.96 0.34
C ASP A 91 -0.92 16.46 0.48
N ARG A 92 -0.86 17.17 -0.66
CA ARG A 92 -0.63 18.62 -0.71
C ARG A 92 -1.88 19.38 -1.13
N LEU A 93 -2.99 18.68 -1.33
CA LEU A 93 -4.26 19.24 -1.78
C LEU A 93 -5.24 19.33 -0.62
N CYS A 94 -6.08 20.38 -0.66
CA CYS A 94 -7.32 20.41 0.12
C CYS A 94 -8.33 19.41 -0.46
N ALA A 95 -9.37 19.09 0.30
CA ALA A 95 -10.36 18.09 -0.08
C ALA A 95 -10.99 18.34 -1.46
N SER A 96 -11.28 19.60 -1.80
CA SER A 96 -11.90 19.94 -3.10
C SER A 96 -10.97 19.72 -4.29
N ASP A 97 -9.66 19.91 -4.11
CA ASP A 97 -8.68 19.70 -5.18
C ASP A 97 -8.26 18.24 -5.26
N ALA A 98 -8.19 17.54 -4.12
CA ALA A 98 -8.04 16.07 -4.08
C ALA A 98 -9.19 15.38 -4.84
N ARG A 99 -10.43 15.87 -4.68
CA ARG A 99 -11.59 15.38 -5.46
C ARG A 99 -11.39 15.53 -6.96
N LYS A 100 -10.95 16.70 -7.42
CA LYS A 100 -10.68 16.93 -8.86
C LYS A 100 -9.58 16.02 -9.39
N ALA A 101 -8.50 15.81 -8.64
CA ALA A 101 -7.43 14.89 -8.99
C ALA A 101 -7.94 13.44 -9.09
N GLY A 102 -8.76 13.03 -8.12
CA GLY A 102 -9.47 11.77 -8.12
C GLY A 102 -10.38 11.55 -9.32
N ASP A 103 -11.18 12.55 -9.68
CA ASP A 103 -12.08 12.50 -10.83
C ASP A 103 -11.30 12.36 -12.15
N VAL A 104 -10.12 12.99 -12.25
CA VAL A 104 -9.20 12.82 -13.39
C VAL A 104 -8.69 11.38 -13.49
N VAL A 105 -8.27 10.79 -12.37
CA VAL A 105 -7.84 9.38 -12.30
C VAL A 105 -8.97 8.45 -12.75
N MET A 106 -10.18 8.64 -12.22
CA MET A 106 -11.32 7.78 -12.53
C MET A 106 -11.80 7.94 -13.98
N ASP A 107 -11.74 9.14 -14.55
CA ASP A 107 -12.01 9.35 -15.98
C ASP A 107 -10.97 8.63 -16.86
N SER A 108 -9.70 8.62 -16.47
CA SER A 108 -8.65 7.88 -17.19
C SER A 108 -8.86 6.37 -17.17
N LEU A 109 -9.30 5.80 -16.05
CA LEU A 109 -9.57 4.37 -15.93
C LEU A 109 -10.83 3.95 -16.70
N ARG A 110 -11.90 4.77 -16.64
CA ARG A 110 -13.17 4.48 -17.32
C ARG A 110 -13.14 4.76 -18.82
N ASN A 111 -12.29 5.69 -19.26
CA ASN A 111 -12.17 6.12 -20.65
C ASN A 111 -10.71 6.07 -21.15
N PRO A 112 -10.06 4.89 -21.18
CA PRO A 112 -8.62 4.77 -21.48
C PRO A 112 -8.24 5.15 -22.92
N LEU A 113 -9.22 5.27 -23.82
CA LEU A 113 -9.02 5.67 -25.23
C LEU A 113 -9.35 7.15 -25.50
N LYS A 114 -9.90 7.87 -24.52
CA LYS A 114 -10.28 9.29 -24.68
C LYS A 114 -9.01 10.15 -24.62
N PRO A 115 -8.73 11.00 -25.62
CA PRO A 115 -7.60 11.92 -25.56
C PRO A 115 -7.64 12.79 -24.28
N ARG A 116 -6.50 12.88 -23.60
CA ARG A 116 -6.36 13.70 -22.39
C ARG A 116 -6.25 15.19 -22.75
N PRO A 117 -7.00 16.09 -22.09
CA PRO A 117 -6.87 17.54 -22.26
C PRO A 117 -5.42 18.05 -22.06
N GLU A 118 -5.02 19.04 -22.85
CA GLU A 118 -3.73 19.72 -22.65
C GLU A 118 -3.73 20.50 -21.33
N GLY A 119 -2.65 20.40 -20.56
CA GLY A 119 -2.50 21.12 -19.28
C GLY A 119 -3.30 20.54 -18.11
N GLU A 120 -3.92 19.36 -18.25
CA GLU A 120 -4.53 18.66 -17.13
C GLU A 120 -3.48 18.15 -16.11
N ASN A 121 -3.97 17.63 -14.98
CA ASN A 121 -3.12 16.97 -14.01
C ASN A 121 -2.43 15.72 -14.63
N VAL A 122 -1.11 15.59 -14.42
CA VAL A 122 -0.28 14.48 -14.91
C VAL A 122 -0.83 13.09 -14.55
N LEU A 123 -1.58 12.98 -13.46
CA LEU A 123 -2.30 11.77 -13.08
C LEU A 123 -3.16 11.22 -14.22
N GLY A 124 -3.80 12.08 -15.01
CA GLY A 124 -4.67 11.67 -16.10
C GLY A 124 -3.92 10.85 -17.16
N VAL A 125 -2.85 11.41 -17.72
CA VAL A 125 -2.02 10.72 -18.74
C VAL A 125 -1.29 9.49 -18.18
N VAL A 126 -0.82 9.55 -16.93
CA VAL A 126 -0.10 8.43 -16.30
C VAL A 126 -1.04 7.24 -16.05
N PHE A 127 -2.19 7.45 -15.39
CA PHE A 127 -3.16 6.38 -15.15
C PHE A 127 -3.76 5.84 -16.45
N GLN A 128 -4.00 6.69 -17.46
CA GLN A 128 -4.45 6.23 -18.77
C GLN A 128 -3.41 5.31 -19.42
N SER A 129 -2.14 5.72 -19.43
CA SER A 129 -1.06 4.93 -20.05
C SER A 129 -0.81 3.60 -19.34
N PHE A 130 -0.90 3.59 -18.00
CA PHE A 130 -0.84 2.37 -17.20
C PHE A 130 -2.02 1.45 -17.53
N TRP A 131 -3.25 1.97 -17.43
CA TRP A 131 -4.44 1.15 -17.52
C TRP A 131 -4.64 0.57 -18.92
N ALA A 132 -4.38 1.34 -19.97
CA ALA A 132 -4.43 0.87 -21.35
C ALA A 132 -3.48 -0.32 -21.62
N ARG A 133 -2.41 -0.47 -20.83
CA ARG A 133 -1.49 -1.61 -20.90
C ARG A 133 -1.98 -2.74 -19.99
N ALA A 134 -2.18 -2.47 -18.69
CA ALA A 134 -2.52 -3.47 -17.69
C ALA A 134 -3.86 -4.18 -17.97
N SER A 135 -4.85 -3.47 -18.50
CA SER A 135 -6.18 -4.04 -18.78
C SER A 135 -6.19 -5.06 -19.91
N THR A 136 -5.13 -5.11 -20.75
CA THR A 136 -5.03 -6.09 -21.85
C THR A 136 -4.72 -7.50 -21.36
N SER A 137 -4.15 -7.62 -20.17
CA SER A 137 -3.77 -8.89 -19.53
C SER A 137 -4.69 -9.31 -18.39
N SER A 138 -5.74 -8.53 -18.10
CA SER A 138 -6.68 -8.78 -17.01
C SER A 138 -7.94 -9.50 -17.46
N SER A 139 -8.47 -10.41 -16.64
CA SER A 139 -9.86 -10.87 -16.76
C SER A 139 -10.83 -9.69 -16.57
N CYS A 140 -12.02 -9.77 -17.18
CA CYS A 140 -13.04 -8.71 -17.04
C CYS A 140 -13.46 -8.49 -15.58
N SER A 141 -13.51 -9.57 -14.79
CA SER A 141 -13.87 -9.51 -13.37
C SER A 141 -12.80 -8.80 -12.53
N SER A 142 -11.52 -9.15 -12.70
CA SER A 142 -10.39 -8.46 -12.06
C SER A 142 -10.32 -6.99 -12.48
N ALA A 143 -10.57 -6.69 -13.76
CA ALA A 143 -10.54 -5.31 -14.25
C ALA A 143 -11.63 -4.43 -13.62
N ASN A 144 -12.85 -4.96 -13.48
CA ASN A 144 -13.95 -4.24 -12.83
C ASN A 144 -13.65 -4.00 -11.35
N ARG A 145 -13.20 -5.04 -10.61
CA ARG A 145 -12.81 -4.90 -9.20
C ARG A 145 -11.70 -3.88 -9.00
N PHE A 146 -10.69 -3.89 -9.88
CA PHE A 146 -9.61 -2.89 -9.86
C PHE A 146 -10.16 -1.46 -9.96
N VAL A 147 -11.05 -1.19 -10.91
CA VAL A 147 -11.64 0.15 -11.08
C VAL A 147 -12.48 0.54 -9.87
N GLU A 148 -13.23 -0.39 -9.29
CA GLU A 148 -14.03 -0.16 -8.07
C GLU A 148 -13.15 0.13 -6.84
N HIS A 149 -12.08 -0.63 -6.65
CA HIS A 149 -11.15 -0.41 -5.54
C HIS A 149 -10.33 0.87 -5.69
N VAL A 150 -9.96 1.28 -6.92
CA VAL A 150 -9.35 2.60 -7.13
C VAL A 150 -10.35 3.73 -6.85
N GLN A 151 -11.63 3.57 -7.21
CA GLN A 151 -12.66 4.54 -6.83
C GLN A 151 -12.76 4.68 -5.31
N ALA A 152 -12.82 3.58 -4.58
CA ALA A 152 -12.88 3.58 -3.11
C ALA A 152 -11.63 4.23 -2.50
N PHE A 153 -10.44 3.94 -3.02
CA PHE A 153 -9.19 4.59 -2.61
C PHE A 153 -9.24 6.12 -2.83
N VAL A 154 -9.61 6.56 -4.04
CA VAL A 154 -9.74 7.98 -4.38
C VAL A 154 -10.75 8.69 -3.47
N ASP A 155 -11.90 8.07 -3.22
CA ASP A 155 -12.93 8.65 -2.34
C ASP A 155 -12.44 8.78 -0.90
N ALA A 156 -11.69 7.79 -0.41
CA ALA A 156 -11.11 7.80 0.92
C ALA A 156 -10.01 8.87 1.08
N VAL A 157 -9.14 9.05 0.09
CA VAL A 157 -8.13 10.12 0.07
C VAL A 157 -8.76 11.51 0.15
N VAL A 158 -9.95 11.71 -0.45
CA VAL A 158 -10.70 12.97 -0.32
C VAL A 158 -11.21 13.18 1.11
N ILE A 159 -11.64 12.12 1.78
CA ILE A 159 -12.07 12.18 3.18
C ILE A 159 -10.85 12.49 4.08
N GLU A 160 -9.72 11.83 3.86
CA GLU A 160 -8.47 12.10 4.57
C GLU A 160 -8.01 13.56 4.41
N ALA A 161 -8.07 14.10 3.18
CA ALA A 161 -7.78 15.52 2.93
C ALA A 161 -8.75 16.46 3.68
N ALA A 162 -10.03 16.08 3.83
CA ALA A 162 -11.00 16.86 4.61
C ALA A 162 -10.73 16.80 6.11
N ASP A 163 -10.26 15.66 6.62
CA ASP A 163 -9.84 15.53 8.01
C ASP A 163 -8.63 16.43 8.29
N ARG A 164 -7.65 16.45 7.38
CA ARG A 164 -6.49 17.36 7.44
C ARG A 164 -6.92 18.83 7.39
N ASP A 165 -7.79 19.21 6.45
CA ASP A 165 -8.30 20.59 6.31
C ASP A 165 -9.00 21.10 7.59
N SER A 166 -9.64 20.19 8.34
CA SER A 166 -10.41 20.50 9.55
C SER A 166 -9.69 20.14 10.86
N ASN A 167 -8.45 19.65 10.77
CA ASN A 167 -7.67 19.13 11.90
C ASN A 167 -8.44 18.07 12.72
N HIS A 168 -9.25 17.25 12.04
CA HIS A 168 -10.07 16.24 12.65
C HIS A 168 -9.27 14.95 12.85
N LEU A 169 -9.09 14.57 14.11
CA LEU A 169 -8.49 13.28 14.46
C LEU A 169 -9.60 12.29 14.84
N ARG A 170 -9.70 11.20 14.08
CA ARG A 170 -10.64 10.10 14.30
C ARG A 170 -10.28 9.28 15.54
N ASN A 171 -11.25 8.55 16.09
CA ASN A 171 -10.96 7.45 17.02
C ASN A 171 -10.38 6.24 16.25
N MET A 172 -9.86 5.24 16.96
CA MET A 172 -9.23 4.06 16.35
C MET A 172 -10.13 3.31 15.36
N ASP A 173 -11.41 3.10 15.68
CA ASP A 173 -12.33 2.33 14.82
C ASP A 173 -12.64 3.09 13.52
N ASP A 174 -12.98 4.38 13.62
CA ASP A 174 -13.26 5.24 12.48
C ASP A 174 -12.01 5.46 11.62
N TYR A 175 -10.83 5.54 12.25
CA TYR A 175 -9.55 5.59 11.56
C TYR A 175 -9.31 4.34 10.73
N LEU A 176 -9.40 3.15 11.34
CA LEU A 176 -9.18 1.87 10.64
C LEU A 176 -10.16 1.68 9.49
N ASN A 177 -11.43 2.06 9.66
CA ASN A 177 -12.43 1.99 8.60
C ASN A 177 -12.05 2.83 7.38
N LEU A 178 -11.56 4.06 7.58
CA LEU A 178 -11.05 4.90 6.49
C LEU A 178 -9.74 4.34 5.92
N ARG A 179 -8.83 3.91 6.80
CA ARG A 179 -7.46 3.49 6.47
C ARG A 179 -7.42 2.21 5.63
N ARG A 180 -8.41 1.32 5.74
CA ARG A 180 -8.59 0.17 4.84
C ARG A 180 -8.74 0.57 3.37
N SER A 181 -9.27 1.75 3.10
CA SER A 181 -9.30 2.31 1.75
C SER A 181 -8.05 3.14 1.45
N THR A 182 -7.61 4.01 2.35
CA THR A 182 -6.46 4.91 2.07
C THR A 182 -5.10 4.20 2.02
N ILE A 183 -4.96 2.98 2.57
CA ILE A 183 -3.73 2.17 2.42
C ILE A 183 -3.49 1.74 0.97
N GLY A 184 -4.52 1.77 0.11
CA GLY A 184 -4.38 1.55 -1.32
C GLY A 184 -3.99 0.13 -1.74
N VAL A 185 -4.10 -0.88 -0.86
CA VAL A 185 -3.67 -2.25 -1.17
C VAL A 185 -4.71 -3.05 -1.97
N MET A 186 -5.99 -2.71 -1.91
CA MET A 186 -7.03 -3.48 -2.60
C MET A 186 -6.81 -3.57 -4.13
N PRO A 187 -6.47 -2.46 -4.84
CA PRO A 187 -6.05 -2.54 -6.24
C PRO A 187 -4.84 -3.47 -6.46
N CYS A 188 -3.92 -3.54 -5.51
CA CYS A 188 -2.78 -4.46 -5.58
C CYS A 188 -3.19 -5.93 -5.49
N PHE A 189 -4.20 -6.25 -4.69
CA PHE A 189 -4.78 -7.59 -4.64
C PHE A 189 -5.57 -7.94 -5.89
N ASP A 190 -6.11 -6.96 -6.62
CA ASP A 190 -6.72 -7.21 -7.92
C ASP A 190 -5.68 -7.56 -8.99
N ILE A 191 -4.48 -6.94 -8.92
CA ILE A 191 -3.35 -7.34 -9.79
C ILE A 191 -3.03 -8.82 -9.60
N LEU A 192 -2.94 -9.34 -8.36
CA LEU A 192 -2.70 -10.77 -8.11
C LEU A 192 -3.66 -11.67 -8.90
N GLN A 193 -4.91 -11.22 -9.05
CA GLN A 193 -5.99 -11.94 -9.72
C GLN A 193 -6.02 -11.72 -11.23
N MET A 194 -5.23 -10.82 -11.82
CA MET A 194 -5.31 -10.53 -13.26
C MET A 194 -5.06 -11.78 -14.13
N GLY A 195 -4.19 -12.68 -13.68
CA GLY A 195 -3.93 -13.97 -14.34
C GLY A 195 -4.85 -15.11 -13.89
N MET A 196 -5.85 -14.82 -13.05
CA MET A 196 -6.78 -15.79 -12.47
C MET A 196 -8.20 -15.45 -12.92
N ASP A 197 -9.00 -16.47 -13.21
CA ASP A 197 -10.43 -16.28 -13.53
C ASP A 197 -11.29 -16.67 -12.33
N LEU A 198 -11.02 -16.05 -11.18
CA LEU A 198 -11.77 -16.30 -9.95
C LEU A 198 -13.17 -15.67 -10.04
N PRO A 199 -14.24 -16.47 -9.90
CA PRO A 199 -15.62 -15.99 -9.86
C PRO A 199 -15.89 -15.05 -8.68
N ASP A 200 -16.88 -14.16 -8.83
CA ASP A 200 -17.25 -13.21 -7.79
C ASP A 200 -17.76 -13.90 -6.51
N ASP A 201 -18.47 -15.02 -6.60
CA ASP A 201 -18.93 -15.77 -5.42
C ASP A 201 -17.78 -16.41 -4.63
N VAL A 202 -16.66 -16.69 -5.29
CA VAL A 202 -15.43 -17.19 -4.66
C VAL A 202 -14.69 -16.05 -3.96
N VAL A 203 -14.47 -14.92 -4.66
CA VAL A 203 -13.78 -13.75 -4.10
C VAL A 203 -14.57 -13.14 -2.93
N ASN A 204 -15.90 -13.07 -3.06
CA ASN A 204 -16.79 -12.55 -2.03
C ASN A 204 -17.16 -13.57 -0.95
N HIS A 205 -16.60 -14.79 -0.99
CA HIS A 205 -16.85 -15.77 0.04
C HIS A 205 -16.37 -15.22 1.40
N PRO A 206 -17.17 -15.30 2.48
CA PRO A 206 -16.84 -14.63 3.76
C PRO A 206 -15.46 -14.97 4.33
N LYS A 207 -14.99 -16.21 4.17
CA LYS A 207 -13.63 -16.61 4.59
C LYS A 207 -12.51 -15.94 3.77
N ILE A 208 -12.73 -15.72 2.48
CA ILE A 208 -11.76 -15.07 1.59
C ILE A 208 -11.67 -13.59 1.93
N VAL A 209 -12.83 -12.92 2.02
CA VAL A 209 -12.92 -11.51 2.46
C VAL A 209 -12.26 -11.33 3.81
N LEU A 210 -12.54 -12.19 4.80
CA LEU A 210 -11.91 -12.11 6.11
C LEU A 210 -10.37 -12.17 6.04
N LEU A 211 -9.79 -13.05 5.22
CA LEU A 211 -8.34 -13.15 5.09
C LEU A 211 -7.74 -11.91 4.43
N VAL A 212 -8.43 -11.36 3.43
CA VAL A 212 -8.03 -10.11 2.77
C VAL A 212 -8.09 -8.93 3.75
N ASP A 213 -9.15 -8.83 4.56
CA ASP A 213 -9.29 -7.79 5.59
C ASP A 213 -8.20 -7.90 6.66
N LEU A 214 -7.92 -9.12 7.14
CA LEU A 214 -6.87 -9.36 8.13
C LEU A 214 -5.48 -8.96 7.62
N ALA A 215 -5.15 -9.33 6.38
CA ALA A 215 -3.89 -8.93 5.77
C ALA A 215 -3.81 -7.41 5.52
N THR A 216 -4.92 -6.80 5.09
CA THR A 216 -5.04 -5.34 4.92
C THR A 216 -4.77 -4.63 6.23
N ASP A 217 -5.40 -5.06 7.33
CA ASP A 217 -5.18 -4.49 8.65
C ASP A 217 -3.72 -4.69 9.10
N MET A 218 -3.13 -5.86 8.90
CA MET A 218 -1.71 -6.08 9.19
C MET A 218 -0.79 -5.10 8.43
N LEU A 219 -1.07 -4.87 7.15
CA LEU A 219 -0.32 -3.92 6.32
C LEU A 219 -0.45 -2.47 6.82
N ILE A 220 -1.66 -2.06 7.22
CA ILE A 220 -1.91 -0.76 7.83
C ILE A 220 -1.08 -0.60 9.10
N LEU A 221 -1.19 -1.57 10.01
CA LEU A 221 -0.53 -1.52 11.32
C LEU A 221 0.99 -1.49 11.16
N ALA A 222 1.55 -2.28 10.24
CA ALA A 222 2.98 -2.25 9.94
C ALA A 222 3.42 -0.92 9.32
N ASN A 223 2.67 -0.42 8.34
CA ASN A 223 2.98 0.84 7.69
C ASN A 223 3.00 2.00 8.68
N ASP A 224 1.93 2.16 9.46
CA ASP A 224 1.79 3.25 10.41
C ASP A 224 2.87 3.21 11.51
N ILE A 225 3.30 2.02 11.97
CA ILE A 225 4.44 1.89 12.90
C ILE A 225 5.75 2.38 12.26
N TYR A 226 6.03 1.97 11.02
CA TYR A 226 7.30 2.29 10.37
C TYR A 226 7.36 3.72 9.84
N SER A 227 6.22 4.28 9.43
CA SER A 227 6.12 5.64 8.90
C SER A 227 5.96 6.71 9.98
N TYR A 228 5.54 6.34 11.20
CA TYR A 228 5.24 7.30 12.27
C TYR A 228 6.34 8.33 12.51
N ASN A 229 7.61 7.90 12.55
CA ASN A 229 8.72 8.81 12.87
C ASN A 229 8.95 9.87 11.78
N VAL A 230 8.64 9.57 10.52
CA VAL A 230 8.75 10.54 9.42
C VAL A 230 7.49 11.40 9.27
N GLU A 231 6.31 10.82 9.51
CA GLU A 231 5.02 11.51 9.36
C GLU A 231 4.79 12.56 10.45
N ARG A 232 5.15 12.24 11.71
CA ARG A 232 4.97 13.15 12.86
C ARG A 232 5.76 14.47 12.78
N ILE A 233 6.73 14.56 11.86
CA ILE A 233 7.51 15.79 11.62
C ILE A 233 6.81 16.67 10.59
N ARG A 234 6.02 16.07 9.71
CA ARG A 234 5.36 16.76 8.60
C ARG A 234 4.07 17.43 9.05
N ASP A 235 3.33 16.78 9.95
CA ASP A 235 2.03 17.22 10.44
C ASP A 235 1.93 17.04 11.96
N ASP A 236 1.27 17.97 12.62
CA ASP A 236 0.96 17.91 14.06
C ASP A 236 -0.09 16.81 14.35
N ASN A 237 -0.98 16.50 13.40
CA ASN A 237 -1.95 15.41 13.50
C ASN A 237 -1.87 14.50 12.26
N PRO A 238 -0.84 13.64 12.19
CA PRO A 238 -0.66 12.76 11.05
C PRO A 238 -1.81 11.74 10.96
N HIS A 239 -2.18 11.37 9.74
CA HIS A 239 -3.07 10.24 9.46
C HIS A 239 -2.33 8.93 9.75
N ASN A 240 -2.16 8.62 11.04
CA ASN A 240 -1.34 7.52 11.54
C ASN A 240 -1.93 6.93 12.83
N LEU A 241 -2.10 5.61 12.87
CA LEU A 241 -2.69 4.91 14.02
C LEU A 241 -1.91 5.08 15.32
N VAL A 242 -0.58 5.27 15.27
CA VAL A 242 0.23 5.52 16.48
C VAL A 242 -0.21 6.83 17.14
N ALA A 243 -0.42 7.90 16.35
CA ALA A 243 -0.88 9.18 16.87
C ALA A 243 -2.31 9.09 17.44
N VAL A 244 -3.20 8.36 16.75
CA VAL A 244 -4.56 8.09 17.23
C VAL A 244 -4.53 7.33 18.56
N ALA A 245 -3.75 6.25 18.65
CA ALA A 245 -3.63 5.42 19.84
C ALA A 245 -3.03 6.18 21.03
N MET A 246 -2.00 7.02 20.80
CA MET A 246 -1.42 7.88 21.83
C MET A 246 -2.47 8.80 22.45
N LYS A 247 -3.30 9.44 21.62
CA LYS A 247 -4.34 10.35 22.11
C LYS A 247 -5.49 9.62 22.80
N GLU A 248 -5.96 8.52 22.23
CA GLU A 248 -7.11 7.80 22.75
C GLU A 248 -6.78 7.06 24.08
N GLN A 249 -5.55 6.57 24.22
CA GLN A 249 -5.08 5.85 25.42
C GLN A 249 -4.32 6.74 26.41
N ASP A 250 -4.13 8.03 26.12
CA ASP A 250 -3.31 8.97 26.90
C ASP A 250 -1.91 8.39 27.24
N CYS A 251 -1.19 7.94 26.21
CA CYS A 251 0.09 7.25 26.36
C CYS A 251 1.19 7.77 25.41
N ASP A 252 2.43 7.36 25.67
CA ASP A 252 3.57 7.71 24.81
C ASP A 252 3.64 6.84 23.54
N ALA A 253 4.50 7.25 22.61
CA ALA A 253 4.65 6.56 21.32
C ALA A 253 5.08 5.09 21.47
N GLN A 254 5.93 4.78 22.46
CA GLN A 254 6.35 3.39 22.68
C GLN A 254 5.16 2.53 23.15
N SER A 255 4.37 3.03 24.10
CA SER A 255 3.20 2.33 24.62
C SER A 255 2.14 2.11 23.53
N ALA A 256 1.92 3.10 22.67
CA ALA A 256 1.03 3.00 21.51
C ALA A 256 1.53 1.95 20.50
N ILE A 257 2.82 1.97 20.15
CA ILE A 257 3.41 0.96 19.23
C ILE A 257 3.33 -0.44 19.83
N ASP A 258 3.60 -0.61 21.13
CA ASP A 258 3.49 -1.91 21.80
C ASP A 258 2.03 -2.42 21.81
N TYR A 259 1.05 -1.52 21.94
CA TYR A 259 -0.37 -1.84 21.81
C TYR A 259 -0.72 -2.30 20.40
N ILE A 260 -0.35 -1.53 19.38
CA ILE A 260 -0.60 -1.86 17.98
C ILE A 260 0.08 -3.18 17.60
N ALA A 261 1.30 -3.43 18.09
CA ALA A 261 2.01 -4.69 17.88
C ALA A 261 1.24 -5.89 18.44
N ARG A 262 0.61 -5.78 19.62
CA ARG A 262 -0.24 -6.85 20.18
C ARG A 262 -1.47 -7.10 19.31
N CYS A 263 -2.11 -6.04 18.81
CA CYS A 263 -3.23 -6.15 17.86
C CYS A 263 -2.80 -6.86 16.59
N TYR A 264 -1.65 -6.48 16.02
CA TYR A 264 -1.06 -7.12 14.84
C TYR A 264 -0.88 -8.63 15.06
N MET A 265 -0.33 -9.06 16.21
CA MET A 265 -0.12 -10.48 16.49
C MET A 265 -1.44 -11.28 16.55
N GLN A 266 -2.52 -10.66 17.04
CA GLN A 266 -3.84 -11.29 17.01
C GLN A 266 -4.39 -11.43 15.59
N LEU A 267 -4.18 -10.43 14.73
CA LEU A 267 -4.56 -10.51 13.31
C LEU A 267 -3.76 -11.59 12.58
N ARG A 268 -2.45 -11.66 12.84
CA ARG A 268 -1.55 -12.71 12.34
C ARG A 268 -2.07 -14.10 12.67
N ASP A 269 -2.37 -14.36 13.93
CA ASP A 269 -2.82 -15.69 14.38
C ASP A 269 -4.16 -16.08 13.74
N ARG A 270 -5.08 -15.11 13.58
CA ARG A 270 -6.35 -15.33 12.87
C ARG A 270 -6.16 -15.58 11.39
N PHE A 271 -5.24 -14.87 10.74
CA PHE A 271 -4.92 -15.08 9.32
C PHE A 271 -4.37 -16.49 9.11
N LEU A 272 -3.39 -16.90 9.93
CA LEU A 272 -2.79 -18.23 9.83
C LEU A 272 -3.82 -19.34 10.05
N ALA A 273 -4.70 -19.21 11.05
CA ALA A 273 -5.77 -20.17 11.28
C ALA A 273 -6.75 -20.26 10.09
N GLY A 274 -7.09 -19.12 9.46
CA GLY A 274 -7.97 -19.11 8.29
C GLY A 274 -7.27 -19.60 7.01
N PHE A 275 -5.96 -19.41 6.89
CA PHE A 275 -5.14 -19.89 5.77
C PHE A 275 -5.13 -21.43 5.69
N ASP A 276 -5.12 -22.10 6.83
CA ASP A 276 -5.17 -23.56 6.92
C ASP A 276 -6.57 -24.15 6.71
N ASP A 277 -7.62 -23.33 6.81
CA ASP A 277 -9.05 -23.71 6.72
C ASP A 277 -9.77 -23.03 5.55
N LEU A 278 -9.12 -23.03 4.37
CA LEU A 278 -9.69 -22.49 3.16
C LEU A 278 -10.91 -23.31 2.67
N PRO A 279 -11.99 -22.64 2.23
CA PRO A 279 -13.09 -23.29 1.53
C PRO A 279 -12.63 -23.98 0.22
N SER A 280 -13.44 -24.91 -0.28
CA SER A 280 -13.15 -25.68 -1.50
C SER A 280 -14.32 -25.62 -2.48
N TRP A 281 -13.98 -25.58 -3.77
CA TRP A 281 -14.87 -25.53 -4.91
C TRP A 281 -14.48 -26.62 -5.93
N SER A 282 -13.69 -26.27 -6.95
CA SER A 282 -13.16 -27.19 -7.95
C SER A 282 -11.63 -27.19 -7.90
N SER A 283 -10.97 -28.24 -8.40
CA SER A 283 -9.51 -28.33 -8.35
C SER A 283 -8.78 -27.14 -9.00
N THR A 284 -9.35 -26.56 -10.06
CA THR A 284 -8.80 -25.36 -10.70
C THR A 284 -8.99 -24.13 -9.82
N ILE A 285 -10.20 -23.90 -9.31
CA ILE A 285 -10.50 -22.74 -8.46
C ILE A 285 -9.73 -22.81 -7.13
N ASP A 286 -9.64 -23.99 -6.52
CA ASP A 286 -8.91 -24.20 -5.27
C ASP A 286 -7.41 -23.89 -5.42
N LYS A 287 -6.84 -24.17 -6.59
CA LYS A 287 -5.45 -23.81 -6.89
C LYS A 287 -5.29 -22.29 -6.95
N ASP A 288 -6.16 -21.61 -7.68
CA ASP A 288 -6.11 -20.15 -7.85
C ASP A 288 -6.39 -19.42 -6.53
N VAL A 289 -7.36 -19.89 -5.73
CA VAL A 289 -7.64 -19.35 -4.39
C VAL A 289 -6.42 -19.50 -3.47
N LYS A 290 -5.77 -20.66 -3.45
CA LYS A 290 -4.55 -20.87 -2.66
C LYS A 290 -3.43 -19.93 -3.11
N SER A 291 -3.23 -19.76 -4.42
CA SER A 291 -2.25 -18.82 -4.96
C SER A 291 -2.58 -17.37 -4.63
N TYR A 292 -3.85 -16.99 -4.70
CA TYR A 292 -4.32 -15.64 -4.37
C TYR A 292 -4.11 -15.33 -2.89
N ILE A 293 -4.60 -16.17 -1.98
CA ILE A 293 -4.45 -15.96 -0.53
C ILE A 293 -2.98 -16.04 -0.09
N TRP A 294 -2.18 -16.90 -0.71
CA TRP A 294 -0.72 -16.87 -0.50
C TRP A 294 -0.11 -15.54 -0.92
N GLY A 295 -0.53 -14.99 -2.07
CA GLY A 295 -0.09 -13.68 -2.54
C GLY A 295 -0.49 -12.54 -1.59
N VAL A 296 -1.71 -12.58 -1.07
CA VAL A 296 -2.21 -11.64 -0.04
C VAL A 296 -1.36 -11.73 1.22
N GLY A 297 -1.02 -12.94 1.68
CA GLY A 297 -0.10 -13.12 2.81
C GLY A 297 1.34 -12.68 2.50
N ASN A 298 1.81 -12.90 1.28
CA ASN A 298 3.14 -12.48 0.83
C ASN A 298 3.28 -10.95 0.78
N TRP A 299 2.19 -10.22 0.52
CA TRP A 299 2.17 -8.76 0.59
C TRP A 299 2.57 -8.22 1.96
N VAL A 300 2.20 -8.91 3.05
CA VAL A 300 2.64 -8.57 4.42
C VAL A 300 4.17 -8.61 4.50
N THR A 301 4.78 -9.70 4.03
CA THR A 301 6.23 -9.84 3.97
C THR A 301 6.85 -8.77 3.08
N ALA A 302 6.31 -8.57 1.88
CA ALA A 302 6.84 -7.61 0.91
C ALA A 302 6.84 -6.17 1.45
N ASN A 303 5.77 -5.76 2.13
CA ASN A 303 5.67 -4.44 2.74
C ASN A 303 6.71 -4.24 3.85
N ILE A 304 6.88 -5.22 4.73
CA ILE A 304 7.85 -5.14 5.84
C ILE A 304 9.28 -5.12 5.28
N GLU A 305 9.60 -6.04 4.38
CA GLU A 305 10.92 -6.11 3.72
C GLU A 305 11.24 -4.79 2.99
N TRP A 306 10.31 -4.28 2.19
CA TRP A 306 10.46 -3.00 1.50
C TRP A 306 10.61 -1.80 2.44
N SER A 307 9.91 -1.82 3.59
CA SER A 307 10.01 -0.73 4.58
C SER A 307 11.42 -0.60 5.16
N PHE A 308 12.16 -1.71 5.26
CA PHE A 308 13.57 -1.72 5.70
C PHE A 308 14.59 -1.60 4.57
N GLU A 309 14.25 -2.01 3.34
CA GLU A 309 15.19 -1.99 2.20
C GLU A 309 15.12 -0.72 1.36
N SER A 310 13.96 -0.05 1.32
CA SER A 310 13.84 1.26 0.70
C SER A 310 14.35 2.36 1.63
N GLU A 311 14.62 3.53 1.06
CA GLU A 311 15.00 4.71 1.85
C GLU A 311 13.77 5.51 2.33
N ARG A 312 12.54 5.03 2.11
CA ARG A 312 11.31 5.81 2.37
C ARG A 312 11.15 6.21 3.84
N TYR A 313 11.38 5.28 4.77
CA TYR A 313 11.15 5.50 6.20
C TYR A 313 12.45 5.65 7.00
N PHE A 314 13.45 4.82 6.68
CA PHE A 314 14.68 4.71 7.48
C PHE A 314 15.92 5.24 6.77
N GLY A 315 15.77 5.84 5.58
CA GLY A 315 16.88 6.28 4.75
C GLY A 315 17.88 5.14 4.52
N THR A 316 19.17 5.44 4.57
CA THR A 316 20.23 4.44 4.37
C THR A 316 20.47 3.54 5.60
N HIS A 317 19.71 3.68 6.68
CA HIS A 317 19.91 2.97 7.95
C HIS A 317 18.97 1.78 8.15
N GLY A 318 18.13 1.45 7.16
CA GLY A 318 17.09 0.42 7.31
C GLY A 318 17.64 -0.95 7.74
N LYS A 319 18.82 -1.36 7.25
CA LYS A 319 19.48 -2.60 7.69
C LYS A 319 19.87 -2.58 9.17
N ASP A 320 20.55 -1.53 9.62
CA ASP A 320 21.00 -1.38 11.01
C ASP A 320 19.80 -1.29 11.97
N ILE A 321 18.73 -0.61 11.54
CA ILE A 321 17.48 -0.48 12.29
C ILE A 321 16.76 -1.83 12.36
N ARG A 322 16.77 -2.64 11.30
CA ARG A 322 16.20 -4.00 11.33
C ARG A 322 16.90 -4.89 12.35
N GLU A 323 18.23 -4.83 12.41
CA GLU A 323 19.03 -5.62 13.35
C GLU A 323 18.88 -5.15 14.80
N SER A 324 18.95 -3.83 15.02
CA SER A 324 18.86 -3.24 16.37
C SER A 324 17.42 -3.09 16.89
N ARG A 325 16.45 -3.10 15.98
CA ARG A 325 15.04 -2.77 16.21
C ARG A 325 14.83 -1.46 16.95
N THR A 326 15.74 -0.51 16.80
CA THR A 326 15.73 0.75 17.56
C THR A 326 15.90 1.93 16.61
N ILE A 327 15.03 2.92 16.74
CA ILE A 327 15.10 4.18 16.00
C ILE A 327 15.24 5.36 16.97
N ALA A 328 16.09 6.32 16.61
CA ALA A 328 16.10 7.61 17.29
C ALA A 328 14.88 8.41 16.84
N ILE A 329 14.17 9.00 17.79
CA ILE A 329 13.06 9.90 17.47
C ILE A 329 13.64 11.13 16.78
N LEU A 330 13.12 11.43 15.59
CA LEU A 330 13.55 12.58 14.80
C LEU A 330 13.11 13.88 15.50
N ALA A 331 14.01 14.86 15.56
CA ALA A 331 13.82 16.12 16.27
C ALA A 331 13.05 17.16 15.43
#